data_AF-X0UYI8-F1
#
_entry.id   AF-X0UYI8-F1
#
_cell.length_a   1.000
_cell.length_b   1.000
_cell.length_c   1.000
_cell.angle_alpha   90.00
_cell.angle_beta   90.00
_cell.angle_gamma   90.00
#
_symmetry.space_group_name_H-M   'P 1'
#
loop_
_entity.id
_entity.type
_entity.pdbx_description
1 polymer ?
#
loop_
_entity_poly.entity_id
_entity_poly.type
_entity_poly.pdbx_seq_one_letter_code
_entity_poly.pdbx_strand_id
1 'polypeptide(L)'
;MTGLPVSPSSKTYEGATFGFMQKEKGKGYKLTCPYTGGEFGEVFGGLFDPGSAHCATKLVDLLLLIEKRVGSPPSSVVKHRAHIQSLLAQAKILENHARRRKEEASRARKRERRRILERRSKRLYSRAEILREEAAQALKTSQSFDTLRHHNPRRAILIRGDAGFGSIENSTLLIELGYNFLLKGYSPHTARVLAQGVAESQWIRSNPVVSVAELGIIKLPGCPYPVRVVLGRTKTAK
;
A
#
# COMPACT_ATOMS: atom_id res chain seq x y z
N MET A 1 -3.83 12.30 -7.68
CA MET A 1 -4.34 11.82 -8.99
C MET A 1 -5.08 12.95 -9.67
N THR A 2 -4.47 13.56 -10.68
CA THR A 2 -5.15 14.52 -11.56
C THR A 2 -5.86 13.69 -12.64
N GLY A 3 -7.19 13.69 -12.61
CA GLY A 3 -7.98 13.14 -13.71
C GLY A 3 -7.92 14.10 -14.88
N LEU A 4 -7.53 13.62 -16.06
CA LEU A 4 -7.58 14.43 -17.28
C LEU A 4 -8.91 14.14 -17.99
N PRO A 5 -9.86 15.10 -17.97
CA PRO A 5 -11.09 14.95 -18.73
C PRO A 5 -10.75 15.00 -20.23
N VAL A 6 -11.41 14.15 -20.99
CA VAL A 6 -11.33 14.11 -22.45
C VAL A 6 -12.57 14.78 -23.05
N SER A 7 -12.47 15.22 -24.31
CA SER A 7 -13.53 15.99 -24.98
C SER A 7 -14.92 15.35 -24.82
N PRO A 8 -15.97 16.15 -24.51
CA PRO A 8 -17.35 15.66 -24.41
C PRO A 8 -17.88 15.02 -25.70
N SER A 9 -17.31 15.36 -26.86
CA SER A 9 -17.77 14.89 -28.17
C SER A 9 -17.26 13.51 -28.56
N SER A 10 -16.27 12.98 -27.84
CA SER A 10 -15.63 11.72 -28.21
C SER A 10 -16.15 10.56 -27.37
N LYS A 11 -16.56 9.48 -28.05
CA LYS A 11 -17.31 8.39 -27.42
C LYS A 11 -16.39 7.25 -26.91
N THR A 12 -15.20 7.09 -27.48
CA THR A 12 -14.26 6.00 -27.17
C THR A 12 -12.81 6.38 -27.46
N TYR A 13 -11.92 6.10 -26.51
CA TYR A 13 -10.47 6.16 -26.67
C TYR A 13 -9.87 4.88 -26.09
N GLU A 14 -8.78 4.39 -26.66
CA GLU A 14 -8.16 3.11 -26.30
C GLU A 14 -7.61 3.12 -24.87
N GLY A 15 -8.16 2.26 -23.99
CA GLY A 15 -7.70 2.16 -22.60
C GLY A 15 -8.36 3.12 -21.62
N ALA A 16 -9.18 4.07 -22.08
CA ALA A 16 -9.98 4.94 -21.20
C ALA A 16 -11.16 4.18 -20.59
N THR A 17 -11.21 4.08 -19.26
CA THR A 17 -12.30 3.44 -18.52
C THR A 17 -13.00 4.42 -17.59
N PHE A 18 -14.18 4.02 -17.11
CA PHE A 18 -14.89 4.78 -16.09
C PHE A 18 -14.23 4.64 -14.73
N GLY A 19 -14.12 5.74 -14.01
CA GLY A 19 -13.83 5.75 -12.60
C GLY A 19 -13.93 7.15 -12.02
N PHE A 20 -13.46 7.32 -10.79
CA PHE A 20 -13.58 8.59 -10.09
C PHE A 20 -12.54 9.60 -10.60
N MET A 21 -13.02 10.66 -11.25
CA MET A 21 -12.24 11.77 -11.78
C MET A 21 -12.50 12.99 -10.90
N GLN A 22 -11.57 13.26 -9.99
CA GLN A 22 -11.69 14.29 -8.96
C GLN A 22 -12.86 14.08 -7.99
N LYS A 23 -14.07 14.53 -8.33
CA LYS A 23 -15.28 14.46 -7.49
C LYS A 23 -16.42 13.66 -8.11
N GLU A 24 -16.30 13.26 -9.36
CA GLU A 24 -17.40 12.64 -10.11
C GLU A 24 -16.94 11.40 -10.86
N LYS A 25 -17.89 10.54 -11.22
CA LYS A 25 -17.60 9.38 -12.06
C LYS A 25 -17.51 9.84 -13.51
N GLY A 26 -16.36 9.65 -14.13
CA GLY A 26 -16.11 10.03 -15.52
C GLY A 26 -15.28 8.98 -16.25
N LYS A 27 -15.30 9.03 -17.58
CA LYS A 27 -14.44 8.20 -18.44
C LYS A 27 -13.18 8.99 -18.77
N GLY A 28 -12.01 8.38 -18.61
CA GLY A 28 -10.73 9.04 -18.92
C GLY A 28 -9.54 8.28 -18.34
N TYR A 29 -8.41 9.00 -18.23
CA TYR A 29 -7.17 8.48 -17.65
C TYR A 29 -6.85 9.15 -16.33
N LYS A 30 -6.09 8.42 -15.52
CA LYS A 30 -5.47 8.93 -14.30
C LYS A 30 -3.97 9.02 -14.53
N LEU A 31 -3.42 10.17 -14.20
CA LEU A 31 -1.98 10.39 -14.20
C LEU A 31 -1.46 10.35 -12.76
N THR A 32 -0.43 9.54 -12.55
CA THR A 32 0.30 9.46 -11.29
C THR A 32 1.77 9.76 -11.55
N CYS A 33 2.30 10.83 -10.94
CA CYS A 33 3.67 11.29 -11.18
C CYS A 33 4.40 11.53 -9.85
N PRO A 34 5.64 11.04 -9.68
CA PRO A 34 6.52 11.52 -8.63
C PRO A 34 7.24 12.78 -9.10
N TYR A 35 7.44 13.71 -8.18
CA TYR A 35 8.12 14.98 -8.44
C TYR A 35 9.09 15.30 -7.29
N THR A 36 10.10 16.11 -7.55
CA THR A 36 11.02 16.59 -6.51
C THR A 36 10.26 17.49 -5.52
N GLY A 37 10.65 17.41 -4.25
CA GLY A 37 10.17 18.35 -3.25
C GLY A 37 10.96 19.65 -3.30
N GLY A 38 10.31 20.77 -2.99
CA GLY A 38 10.95 22.08 -2.93
C GLY A 38 9.99 23.17 -3.39
N GLU A 39 10.50 24.39 -3.51
CA GLU A 39 9.78 25.53 -4.11
C GLU A 39 9.50 25.27 -5.60
N PHE A 40 10.44 24.63 -6.28
CA PHE A 40 10.32 24.21 -7.68
C PHE A 40 10.31 22.67 -7.75
N GLY A 41 9.19 22.10 -8.18
CA GLY A 41 9.03 20.66 -8.33
C GLY A 41 9.25 20.22 -9.77
N GLU A 42 10.26 19.38 -9.99
CA GLU A 42 10.53 18.74 -11.27
C GLU A 42 9.82 17.39 -11.31
N VAL A 43 9.07 17.14 -12.38
CA VAL A 43 8.39 15.86 -12.59
C VAL A 43 9.43 14.84 -13.06
N PHE A 44 9.62 13.78 -12.30
CA PHE A 44 10.47 12.69 -12.76
C PHE A 44 9.81 12.00 -13.95
N GLY A 45 8.56 11.58 -13.84
CA GLY A 45 7.80 11.03 -14.97
C GLY A 45 6.38 10.74 -14.55
N GLY A 46 5.65 9.96 -15.35
CA GLY A 46 4.26 9.67 -15.07
C GLY A 46 3.84 8.28 -15.51
N LEU A 47 2.89 7.72 -14.76
CA LEU A 47 2.17 6.51 -15.09
C LEU A 47 0.77 6.90 -15.55
N PHE A 48 0.43 6.52 -16.78
CA PHE A 48 -0.91 6.67 -17.32
C PHE A 48 -1.70 5.41 -17.04
N ASP A 49 -2.80 5.58 -16.31
CA ASP A 49 -3.66 4.49 -15.90
C ASP A 49 -5.09 4.68 -16.41
N PRO A 50 -5.84 3.58 -16.61
CA PRO A 50 -7.27 3.65 -16.87
C PRO A 50 -8.00 4.36 -15.72
N GLY A 51 -9.14 5.00 -16.01
CA GLY A 51 -9.92 5.73 -15.02
C GLY A 51 -10.37 4.89 -13.82
N SER A 52 -10.49 3.58 -13.97
CA SER A 52 -10.79 2.63 -12.88
C SER A 52 -9.62 2.38 -11.92
N ALA A 53 -8.39 2.81 -12.25
CA ALA A 53 -7.22 2.53 -11.44
C ALA A 53 -7.22 3.28 -10.11
N HIS A 54 -6.56 2.67 -9.13
CA HIS A 54 -6.37 3.21 -7.79
C HIS A 54 -4.89 3.55 -7.58
N CYS A 55 -4.56 4.80 -7.25
CA CYS A 55 -3.15 5.23 -7.12
C CYS A 55 -2.33 4.41 -6.13
N ALA A 56 -2.94 3.92 -5.04
CA ALA A 56 -2.24 3.12 -4.04
C ALA A 56 -1.48 1.93 -4.62
N THR A 57 -1.96 1.34 -5.73
CA THR A 57 -1.31 0.17 -6.35
C THR A 57 -0.10 0.53 -7.20
N LYS A 58 0.16 1.82 -7.42
CA LYS A 58 1.22 2.32 -8.31
C LYS A 58 2.52 2.65 -7.60
N LEU A 59 2.58 2.50 -6.28
CA LEU A 59 3.76 2.87 -5.51
C LEU A 59 5.03 2.16 -6.01
N VAL A 60 4.97 0.86 -6.27
CA VAL A 60 6.13 0.08 -6.78
C VAL A 60 6.65 0.66 -8.09
N ASP A 61 5.76 0.92 -9.05
CA ASP A 61 6.11 1.46 -10.36
C ASP A 61 6.74 2.85 -10.24
N LEU A 62 6.20 3.70 -9.36
CA LEU A 62 6.77 5.02 -9.06
C LEU A 62 8.16 4.91 -8.43
N LEU A 63 8.35 3.98 -7.50
CA LEU A 63 9.63 3.77 -6.82
C LEU A 63 10.70 3.27 -7.81
N LEU A 64 10.36 2.36 -8.72
CA LEU A 64 11.27 1.93 -9.78
C LEU A 64 11.64 3.11 -10.70
N LEU A 65 10.66 3.94 -11.06
CA LEU A 65 10.87 5.14 -11.88
C LEU A 65 11.76 6.17 -11.16
N ILE A 66 11.56 6.36 -9.85
CA ILE A 66 12.39 7.23 -9.01
C ILE A 66 13.81 6.66 -8.97
N GLU A 67 13.98 5.39 -8.62
CA GLU A 67 15.30 4.79 -8.50
C GLU A 67 16.10 4.84 -9.80
N LYS A 68 15.43 4.64 -10.94
CA LYS A 68 16.07 4.76 -12.26
C LYS A 68 16.64 6.17 -12.51
N ARG A 69 16.08 7.21 -11.90
CA ARG A 69 16.52 8.60 -12.10
C ARG A 69 17.47 9.12 -11.03
N VAL A 70 17.20 8.82 -9.76
CA VAL A 70 17.95 9.41 -8.64
C VAL A 70 18.94 8.45 -8.00
N GLY A 71 18.90 7.16 -8.35
CA GLY A 71 19.65 6.11 -7.66
C GLY A 71 18.82 5.42 -6.57
N SER A 72 19.45 4.60 -5.76
CA SER A 72 18.76 3.64 -4.91
C SER A 72 18.96 3.90 -3.42
N PRO A 73 18.03 3.52 -2.54
CA PRO A 73 18.23 3.66 -1.11
C PRO A 73 19.45 2.83 -0.63
N PRO A 74 20.13 3.25 0.45
CA PRO A 74 21.31 2.56 0.97
C PRO A 74 20.98 1.19 1.58
N SER A 75 19.72 0.96 1.98
CA SER A 75 19.29 -0.27 2.62
C SER A 75 19.04 -1.40 1.61
N SER A 76 19.37 -2.62 2.05
CA SER A 76 19.16 -3.85 1.30
C SER A 76 17.69 -4.29 1.27
N VAL A 77 17.31 -5.06 0.27
CA VAL A 77 15.98 -5.70 0.13
C VAL A 77 15.77 -6.89 1.08
N VAL A 78 16.68 -7.12 2.04
CA VAL A 78 16.66 -8.26 2.96
C VAL A 78 15.35 -8.34 3.75
N LYS A 79 14.85 -7.22 4.27
CA LYS A 79 13.57 -7.20 5.00
C LYS A 79 12.41 -7.62 4.11
N HIS A 80 12.39 -7.12 2.87
CA HIS A 80 11.39 -7.48 1.88
C HIS A 80 11.42 -8.98 1.54
N ARG A 81 12.63 -9.54 1.35
CA ARG A 81 12.80 -10.98 1.14
C ARG A 81 12.34 -11.82 2.34
N ALA A 82 12.62 -11.37 3.56
CA ALA A 82 12.15 -12.04 4.77
C ALA A 82 10.62 -12.02 4.87
N HIS A 83 9.98 -10.91 4.48
CA HIS A 83 8.52 -10.83 4.38
C HIS A 83 7.95 -11.82 3.37
N ILE A 84 8.54 -11.90 2.16
CA ILE A 84 8.15 -12.89 1.15
C ILE A 84 8.22 -14.32 1.69
N GLN A 85 9.30 -14.67 2.40
CA GLN A 85 9.44 -16.00 3.01
C GLN A 85 8.37 -16.25 4.08
N SER A 86 8.01 -15.24 4.87
CA SER A 86 6.92 -15.34 5.85
C SER A 86 5.57 -15.61 5.18
N LEU A 87 5.25 -14.94 4.06
CA LEU A 87 4.01 -15.18 3.31
C LEU A 87 3.95 -16.62 2.78
N LEU A 88 5.06 -17.11 2.20
CA LEU A 88 5.15 -18.49 1.71
C LEU A 88 5.00 -19.52 2.83
N ALA A 89 5.62 -19.28 3.99
CA ALA A 89 5.49 -20.13 5.17
C ALA A 89 4.04 -20.16 5.68
N GLN A 90 3.38 -19.01 5.77
CA GLN A 90 1.97 -18.91 6.17
C GLN A 90 1.05 -19.64 5.20
N ALA A 91 1.24 -19.46 3.88
CA ALA A 91 0.50 -20.19 2.87
C ALA A 91 0.64 -21.70 3.05
N LYS A 92 1.87 -22.19 3.27
CA LYS A 92 2.12 -23.61 3.48
C LYS A 92 1.43 -24.17 4.73
N ILE A 93 1.42 -23.41 5.82
CA ILE A 93 0.70 -23.79 7.05
C ILE A 93 -0.81 -23.91 6.77
N LEU A 94 -1.40 -22.93 6.09
CA LEU A 94 -2.83 -22.93 5.76
C LEU A 94 -3.22 -24.11 4.87
N GLU A 95 -2.38 -24.47 3.90
CA GLU A 95 -2.60 -25.67 3.08
C GLU A 95 -2.55 -26.96 3.87
N ASN A 96 -1.56 -27.09 4.76
CA ASN A 96 -1.46 -28.28 5.61
C ASN A 96 -2.71 -28.42 6.49
N HIS A 97 -3.23 -27.30 7.01
CA HIS A 97 -4.52 -27.28 7.70
C HIS A 97 -5.68 -27.65 6.77
N ALA A 98 -5.74 -27.09 5.56
CA ALA A 98 -6.78 -27.38 4.58
C ALA A 98 -6.82 -28.87 4.21
N ARG A 99 -5.64 -29.47 4.02
CA ARG A 99 -5.46 -30.90 3.72
C ARG A 99 -5.96 -31.77 4.87
N ARG A 100 -5.54 -31.49 6.11
CA ARG A 100 -6.04 -32.21 7.30
C ARG A 100 -7.56 -32.15 7.40
N ARG A 101 -8.17 -30.99 7.16
CA ARG A 101 -9.64 -30.85 7.16
C ARG A 101 -10.33 -31.64 6.05
N LYS A 102 -9.70 -31.74 4.88
CA LYS A 102 -10.21 -32.54 3.75
C LYS A 102 -10.17 -34.04 4.07
N GLU A 103 -9.08 -34.51 4.69
CA GLU A 103 -8.92 -35.88 5.18
C GLU A 103 -9.90 -36.21 6.31
N GLU A 104 -10.14 -35.29 7.25
CA GLU A 104 -11.18 -35.44 8.26
C GLU A 104 -12.59 -35.52 7.64
N ALA A 105 -12.85 -34.74 6.59
CA ALA A 105 -14.13 -34.74 5.90
C ALA A 105 -14.42 -36.08 5.20
N SER A 106 -13.41 -36.68 4.56
CA SER A 106 -13.57 -37.97 3.88
C SER A 106 -13.86 -39.11 4.86
N ARG A 107 -13.34 -39.02 6.09
CA ARG A 107 -13.58 -39.99 7.18
C ARG A 107 -14.88 -39.72 7.95
N ALA A 108 -15.54 -38.58 7.76
CA ALA A 108 -16.72 -38.21 8.51
C ALA A 108 -17.98 -38.96 8.04
N ARG A 109 -18.60 -39.73 8.94
CA ARG A 109 -19.84 -40.49 8.65
C ARG A 109 -21.07 -39.60 8.48
N LYS A 110 -21.18 -38.50 9.26
CA LYS A 110 -22.32 -37.57 9.21
C LYS A 110 -22.15 -36.58 8.05
N ARG A 111 -23.14 -36.53 7.15
CA ARG A 111 -23.15 -35.64 5.96
C ARG A 111 -22.91 -34.17 6.30
N GLU A 112 -23.54 -33.67 7.38
CA GLU A 112 -23.39 -32.27 7.79
C GLU A 112 -21.95 -31.95 8.24
N ARG A 113 -21.33 -32.85 9.03
CA ARG A 113 -19.93 -32.69 9.46
C ARG A 113 -18.99 -32.68 8.26
N ARG A 114 -19.20 -33.58 7.28
CA ARG A 114 -18.43 -33.59 6.03
C ARG A 114 -18.53 -32.25 5.29
N ARG A 115 -19.76 -31.75 5.11
CA ARG A 115 -20.02 -30.46 4.42
C ARG A 115 -19.33 -29.27 5.11
N ILE A 116 -19.36 -29.21 6.44
CA ILE A 116 -18.71 -28.15 7.21
C ILE A 116 -17.18 -28.22 7.03
N LEU A 117 -16.58 -29.40 7.13
CA LEU A 117 -15.14 -29.60 6.99
C LEU A 117 -14.66 -29.30 5.57
N GLU A 118 -15.40 -29.71 4.55
CA GLU A 118 -15.12 -29.36 3.15
C GLU A 118 -15.15 -27.84 2.91
N ARG A 119 -16.17 -27.15 3.44
CA ARG A 119 -16.26 -25.68 3.35
C ARG A 119 -15.07 -24.99 4.02
N ARG A 120 -14.68 -25.46 5.22
CA ARG A 120 -13.51 -24.93 5.93
C ARG A 120 -12.21 -25.18 5.16
N SER A 121 -12.03 -26.39 4.63
CA SER A 121 -10.89 -26.76 3.78
C SER A 121 -10.78 -25.83 2.56
N LYS A 122 -11.89 -25.65 1.82
CA LYS A 122 -11.95 -24.74 0.66
C LYS A 122 -11.53 -23.32 1.02
N ARG A 123 -12.07 -22.75 2.11
CA ARG A 123 -11.70 -21.40 2.57
C ARG A 123 -10.20 -21.28 2.90
N LEU A 124 -9.62 -22.30 3.52
CA LEU A 124 -8.20 -22.31 3.85
C LEU A 124 -7.33 -22.40 2.59
N TYR A 125 -7.71 -23.22 1.60
CA TYR A 125 -7.03 -23.27 0.31
C TYR A 125 -7.08 -21.93 -0.42
N SER A 126 -8.26 -21.31 -0.54
CA SER A 126 -8.38 -19.99 -1.17
C SER A 126 -7.54 -18.93 -0.46
N ARG A 127 -7.44 -18.96 0.87
CA ARG A 127 -6.58 -18.03 1.61
C ARG A 127 -5.09 -18.31 1.39
N ALA A 128 -4.69 -19.57 1.29
CA ALA A 128 -3.31 -19.95 0.97
C ALA A 128 -2.91 -19.53 -0.45
N GLU A 129 -3.84 -19.63 -1.40
CA GLU A 129 -3.67 -19.17 -2.78
C GLU A 129 -3.42 -17.67 -2.85
N ILE A 130 -4.26 -16.87 -2.19
CA ILE A 130 -4.06 -15.40 -2.09
C ILE A 130 -2.67 -15.06 -1.56
N LEU A 131 -2.22 -15.70 -0.46
CA LEU A 131 -0.90 -15.45 0.11
C LEU A 131 0.25 -15.82 -0.84
N ARG A 132 0.06 -16.83 -1.70
CA ARG A 132 1.06 -17.20 -2.71
C ARG A 132 1.12 -16.20 -3.84
N GLU A 133 -0.03 -15.75 -4.32
CA GLU A 133 -0.08 -14.73 -5.36
C GLU A 133 0.59 -13.44 -4.88
N GLU A 134 0.30 -13.03 -3.64
CA GLU A 134 0.99 -11.91 -2.98
C GLU A 134 2.51 -12.12 -2.92
N ALA A 135 2.97 -13.31 -2.49
CA ALA A 135 4.39 -13.63 -2.42
C ALA A 135 5.07 -13.66 -3.80
N ALA A 136 4.39 -14.17 -4.82
CA ALA A 136 4.89 -14.22 -6.19
C ALA A 136 5.03 -12.81 -6.78
N GLN A 137 4.03 -11.95 -6.55
CA GLN A 137 4.07 -10.56 -6.97
C GLN A 137 5.20 -9.80 -6.24
N ALA A 138 5.34 -9.99 -4.92
CA ALA A 138 6.42 -9.38 -4.15
C ALA A 138 7.81 -9.89 -4.57
N LEU A 139 7.96 -11.17 -4.94
CA LEU A 139 9.20 -11.71 -5.48
C LEU A 139 9.58 -11.04 -6.80
N LYS A 140 8.62 -10.89 -7.72
CA LYS A 140 8.83 -10.15 -8.97
C LYS A 140 9.26 -8.71 -8.70
N THR A 141 8.62 -8.04 -7.74
CA THR A 141 9.00 -6.70 -7.30
C THR A 141 10.44 -6.67 -6.75
N SER A 142 10.82 -7.61 -5.88
CA SER A 142 12.19 -7.70 -5.36
C SER A 142 13.22 -7.85 -6.48
N GLN A 143 12.96 -8.72 -7.46
CA GLN A 143 13.87 -8.95 -8.60
C GLN A 143 14.06 -7.70 -9.46
N SER A 144 12.98 -6.94 -9.70
CA SER A 144 13.05 -5.65 -10.41
C SER A 144 13.93 -4.65 -9.68
N PHE A 145 13.77 -4.53 -8.35
CA PHE A 145 14.62 -3.66 -7.54
C PHE A 145 16.08 -4.14 -7.50
N ASP A 146 16.34 -5.44 -7.34
CA ASP A 146 17.70 -5.98 -7.30
C ASP A 146 18.47 -5.67 -8.59
N THR A 147 17.83 -5.89 -9.75
CA THR A 147 18.41 -5.59 -11.06
C THR A 147 18.77 -4.10 -11.17
N LEU A 148 17.85 -3.22 -10.76
CA LEU A 148 18.04 -1.77 -10.84
C LEU A 148 19.12 -1.27 -9.86
N ARG A 149 19.10 -1.79 -8.63
CA ARG A 149 19.99 -1.40 -7.51
C ARG A 149 21.43 -1.85 -7.70
N HIS A 150 21.69 -2.84 -8.53
CA HIS A 150 23.04 -3.34 -8.78
C HIS A 150 23.94 -2.27 -9.42
N HIS A 151 23.37 -1.39 -10.24
CA HIS A 151 24.10 -0.37 -10.99
C HIS A 151 23.89 1.05 -10.45
N ASN A 152 22.98 1.22 -9.51
CA ASN A 152 22.57 2.53 -9.04
C ASN A 152 23.43 3.05 -7.88
N PRO A 153 23.79 4.34 -7.88
CA PRO A 153 24.43 4.96 -6.73
C PRO A 153 23.47 4.95 -5.52
N ARG A 154 24.04 4.73 -4.33
CA ARG A 154 23.27 4.71 -3.08
C ARG A 154 23.01 6.13 -2.58
N ARG A 155 21.75 6.49 -2.35
CA ARG A 155 21.32 7.82 -1.88
C ARG A 155 20.23 7.72 -0.84
N ALA A 156 20.24 8.63 0.12
CA ALA A 156 19.10 8.82 1.02
C ALA A 156 17.93 9.43 0.22
N ILE A 157 16.79 8.73 0.18
CA ILE A 157 15.60 9.14 -0.55
C ILE A 157 14.45 9.27 0.43
N LEU A 158 13.83 10.45 0.48
CA LEU A 158 12.63 10.73 1.27
C LEU A 158 11.40 10.73 0.35
N ILE A 159 10.52 9.75 0.55
CA ILE A 159 9.25 9.66 -0.18
C ILE A 159 8.18 10.42 0.60
N ARG A 160 7.58 11.42 -0.04
CA ARG A 160 6.40 12.11 0.51
C ARG A 160 5.18 11.75 -0.32
N GLY A 161 4.08 11.44 0.35
CA GLY A 161 2.86 10.99 -0.32
C GLY A 161 1.60 11.49 0.37
N ASP A 162 0.56 11.69 -0.43
CA ASP A 162 -0.77 12.02 0.06
C ASP A 162 -1.47 10.79 0.67
N ALA A 163 -2.73 11.00 1.09
CA ALA A 163 -3.54 9.95 1.70
C ALA A 163 -3.71 8.72 0.78
N GLY A 164 -3.72 8.91 -0.54
CA GLY A 164 -3.87 7.82 -1.51
C GLY A 164 -2.74 6.79 -1.45
N PHE A 165 -1.57 7.17 -0.95
CA PHE A 165 -0.45 6.25 -0.73
C PHE A 165 -0.27 5.82 0.73
N GLY A 166 -0.96 6.46 1.68
CA GLY A 166 -0.80 6.24 3.12
C GLY A 166 -1.43 4.98 3.70
N SER A 167 -1.40 3.88 2.96
CA SER A 167 -1.85 2.58 3.46
C SER A 167 -0.75 1.91 4.30
N ILE A 168 -1.14 0.91 5.10
CA ILE A 168 -0.19 0.13 5.91
C ILE A 168 0.72 -0.71 5.01
N GLU A 169 0.19 -1.23 3.92
CA GLU A 169 0.92 -2.05 2.95
C GLU A 169 2.02 -1.22 2.29
N ASN A 170 1.69 0.00 1.85
CA ASN A 170 2.66 0.92 1.25
C ASN A 170 3.72 1.39 2.26
N SER A 171 3.32 1.66 3.50
CA SER A 171 4.28 2.03 4.56
C SER A 171 5.23 0.87 4.86
N THR A 172 4.71 -0.36 4.93
CA THR A 172 5.49 -1.59 5.13
C THR A 172 6.49 -1.78 4.00
N LEU A 173 6.05 -1.65 2.75
CA LEU A 173 6.91 -1.74 1.57
C LEU A 173 8.05 -0.71 1.60
N LEU A 174 7.77 0.56 1.94
CA LEU A 174 8.81 1.60 2.01
C LEU A 174 9.87 1.28 3.07
N ILE A 175 9.45 0.77 4.24
CA ILE A 175 10.38 0.32 5.30
C ILE A 175 11.24 -0.85 4.82
N GLU A 176 10.63 -1.81 4.15
CA GLU A 176 11.29 -3.04 3.69
C GLU A 176 12.28 -2.79 2.54
N LEU A 177 11.95 -1.83 1.68
CA LEU A 177 12.80 -1.41 0.58
C LEU A 177 13.85 -0.38 1.00
N GLY A 178 13.75 0.17 2.21
CA GLY A 178 14.79 1.00 2.81
C GLY A 178 14.64 2.51 2.59
N TYR A 179 13.44 2.99 2.30
CA TYR A 179 13.18 4.42 2.10
C TYR A 179 12.89 5.12 3.43
N ASN A 180 13.27 6.40 3.50
CA ASN A 180 12.66 7.32 4.44
C ASN A 180 11.33 7.78 3.85
N PHE A 181 10.31 8.00 4.67
CA PHE A 181 9.01 8.44 4.16
C PHE A 181 8.23 9.33 5.12
N LEU A 182 7.34 10.12 4.54
CA LEU A 182 6.29 10.87 5.21
C LEU A 182 5.01 10.70 4.40
N LEU A 183 4.11 9.86 4.89
CA LEU A 183 2.82 9.60 4.26
C LEU A 183 1.69 10.15 5.12
N LYS A 184 0.73 10.84 4.50
CA LYS A 184 -0.55 11.13 5.15
C LYS A 184 -1.34 9.83 5.25
N GLY A 185 -1.81 9.43 6.44
CA GLY A 185 -2.56 8.18 6.60
C GLY A 185 -3.85 8.12 5.76
N TYR A 186 -4.14 6.95 5.19
CA TYR A 186 -5.30 6.73 4.32
C TYR A 186 -6.64 6.74 5.07
N SER A 187 -6.70 6.20 6.29
CA SER A 187 -7.95 5.94 7.02
C SER A 187 -8.29 7.03 8.04
N PRO A 188 -9.36 7.82 7.83
CA PRO A 188 -9.83 8.79 8.82
C PRO A 188 -10.34 8.12 10.11
N HIS A 189 -10.85 6.90 10.02
CA HIS A 189 -11.28 6.13 11.19
C HIS A 189 -10.12 5.84 12.12
N THR A 190 -8.98 5.36 11.58
CA THR A 190 -7.77 5.10 12.36
C THR A 190 -7.28 6.37 13.05
N ALA A 191 -7.29 7.51 12.35
CA ALA A 191 -6.91 8.79 12.93
C ALA A 191 -7.81 9.19 14.12
N ARG A 192 -9.14 8.99 14.02
CA ARG A 192 -10.07 9.27 15.13
C ARG A 192 -9.84 8.36 16.33
N VAL A 193 -9.64 7.06 16.10
CA VAL A 193 -9.36 6.10 17.17
C VAL A 193 -8.08 6.48 17.91
N LEU A 194 -7.01 6.81 17.18
CA LEU A 194 -5.75 7.24 17.79
C LEU A 194 -5.91 8.57 18.55
N ALA A 195 -6.71 9.51 18.02
CA ALA A 195 -6.94 10.81 18.64
C ALA A 195 -7.69 10.74 19.99
N GLN A 196 -8.47 9.69 20.25
CA GLN A 196 -9.19 9.52 21.53
C GLN A 196 -8.25 9.42 22.74
N GLY A 197 -7.02 8.94 22.53
CA GLY A 197 -6.00 8.82 23.58
C GLY A 197 -5.15 10.07 23.78
N VAL A 198 -5.40 11.17 23.06
CA VAL A 198 -4.56 12.37 23.08
C VAL A 198 -5.22 13.46 23.92
N ALA A 199 -4.55 13.86 25.00
CA ALA A 199 -5.00 14.97 25.84
C ALA A 199 -4.94 16.30 25.09
N GLU A 200 -5.82 17.24 25.44
CA GLU A 200 -5.89 18.55 24.78
C GLU A 200 -4.55 19.32 24.86
N SER A 201 -3.82 19.17 25.97
CA SER A 201 -2.51 19.78 26.20
C SER A 201 -1.39 19.23 25.30
N GLN A 202 -1.56 18.04 24.71
CA GLN A 202 -0.59 17.43 23.80
C GLN A 202 -0.70 17.98 22.37
N TRP A 203 -1.76 18.73 22.07
CA TRP A 203 -1.94 19.35 20.76
C TRP A 203 -1.17 20.65 20.68
N ILE A 204 -0.20 20.69 19.77
CA ILE A 204 0.59 21.88 19.47
C ILE A 204 -0.01 22.54 18.23
N ARG A 205 -0.33 23.83 18.33
CA ARG A 205 -0.80 24.60 17.16
C ARG A 205 0.37 24.81 16.20
N SER A 206 0.30 24.19 15.02
CA SER A 206 1.33 24.34 13.98
C SER A 206 1.06 25.56 13.09
N ASN A 207 -0.20 25.85 12.80
CA ASN A 207 -0.61 27.03 12.05
C ASN A 207 -2.04 27.47 12.46
N PRO A 208 -2.62 28.53 11.87
CA PRO A 208 -3.94 29.02 12.27
C PRO A 208 -5.06 27.97 12.23
N VAL A 209 -4.97 26.98 11.33
CA VAL A 209 -6.01 26.00 11.02
C VAL A 209 -5.68 24.59 11.52
N VAL A 210 -4.40 24.26 11.67
CA VAL A 210 -3.91 22.91 11.96
C VAL A 210 -3.24 22.86 13.34
N SER A 211 -3.69 21.91 14.15
CA SER A 211 -2.98 21.47 15.35
C SER A 211 -2.46 20.05 15.15
N VAL A 212 -1.34 19.75 15.78
CA VAL A 212 -0.58 18.52 15.57
C VAL A 212 -0.26 17.90 16.93
N ALA A 213 -0.34 16.57 17.03
CA ALA A 213 0.08 15.81 18.20
C ALA A 213 1.02 14.68 17.76
N GLU A 214 2.17 14.58 18.44
CA GLU A 214 3.15 13.51 18.22
C GLU A 214 2.79 12.32 19.12
N LEU A 215 2.57 11.15 18.51
CA LEU A 215 2.36 9.91 19.25
C LEU A 215 3.66 9.12 19.44
N GLY A 216 4.75 9.55 18.79
CA GLY A 216 6.01 8.85 18.79
C GLY A 216 5.93 7.57 17.96
N ILE A 217 6.79 6.61 18.32
CA ILE A 217 6.93 5.33 17.62
C ILE A 217 5.93 4.33 18.20
N ILE A 218 4.91 3.98 17.42
CA ILE A 218 3.84 3.04 17.83
C ILE A 218 3.68 1.90 16.81
N LYS A 219 3.15 0.76 17.27
CA LYS A 219 2.82 -0.36 16.40
C LYS A 219 1.36 -0.24 15.94
N LEU A 220 1.16 0.06 14.66
CA LEU A 220 -0.17 0.11 14.06
C LEU A 220 -0.71 -1.31 13.78
N PRO A 221 -2.02 -1.56 13.93
CA PRO A 221 -2.62 -2.83 13.52
C PRO A 221 -2.31 -3.15 12.07
N GLY A 222 -1.84 -4.36 11.78
CA GLY A 222 -1.49 -4.81 10.43
C GLY A 222 -0.10 -4.38 9.95
N CYS A 223 0.58 -3.44 10.62
CA CYS A 223 1.97 -3.10 10.27
C CYS A 223 2.95 -3.98 11.07
N PRO A 224 3.84 -4.73 10.41
CA PRO A 224 4.82 -5.56 11.11
C PRO A 224 5.89 -4.74 11.84
N TYR A 225 6.11 -3.48 11.42
CA TYR A 225 7.11 -2.58 11.97
C TYR A 225 6.46 -1.45 12.77
N PRO A 226 7.10 -1.00 13.86
CA PRO A 226 6.66 0.22 14.53
C PRO A 226 6.97 1.44 13.64
N VAL A 227 6.07 2.42 13.64
CA VAL A 227 6.18 3.63 12.83
C VAL A 227 5.97 4.86 13.69
N ARG A 228 6.68 5.95 13.36
CA ARG A 228 6.45 7.24 13.98
C ARG A 228 5.13 7.81 13.46
N VAL A 229 4.22 8.17 14.36
CA VAL A 229 2.89 8.66 14.01
C VAL A 229 2.67 10.07 14.53
N VAL A 230 2.24 10.93 13.62
CA VAL A 230 1.85 12.30 13.90
C VAL A 230 0.40 12.49 13.50
N LEU A 231 -0.44 12.93 14.44
CA LEU A 231 -1.83 13.25 14.18
C LEU A 231 -1.98 14.73 13.87
N GLY A 232 -2.73 15.03 12.81
CA GLY A 232 -3.18 16.38 12.50
C GLY A 232 -4.68 16.50 12.71
N ARG A 233 -5.12 17.57 13.37
CA ARG A 233 -6.53 17.99 13.39
C ARG A 233 -6.66 19.37 12.78
N THR A 234 -7.67 19.54 11.95
CA THR A 234 -8.03 20.84 11.37
C THR A 234 -9.22 21.39 12.13
N LYS A 235 -9.17 22.67 12.50
CA LYS A 235 -10.41 23.39 12.85
C LYS A 235 -11.24 23.48 11.58
N THR A 236 -12.32 22.70 11.50
CA THR A 236 -13.33 22.91 10.47
C THR A 236 -13.86 24.33 10.64
N ALA A 237 -13.78 25.14 9.58
CA ALA A 237 -14.60 26.35 9.51
C ALA A 237 -16.06 25.91 9.65
N LYS A 238 -16.74 26.43 10.67
CA LYS A 238 -18.20 26.37 10.73
C LYS A 238 -18.79 27.17 9.58
#